data_AF-T0LRQ1-F1
#
_entry.id   AF-T0LRQ1-F1
#
_cell.length_a   1.000
_cell.length_b   1.000
_cell.length_c   1.000
_cell.angle_alpha   90.00
_cell.angle_beta   90.00
_cell.angle_gamma   90.00
#
_symmetry.space_group_name_H-M   'P 1'
#
loop_
_entity.id
_entity.type
_entity.pdbx_description
1 polymer ?
#
loop_
_entity_poly.entity_id
_entity_poly.type
_entity_poly.pdbx_seq_one_letter_code
_entity_poly.pdbx_strand_id
1 'polypeptide(L)'
;MFGSFSLLDKLDKRLLLTFNSGSDLEEMTRDSNVTIQIGVYTGNENSSGDLFIPDDIEIPSEIELLIKKYNGKRKKGFWIIPRKMDQNESEIFNSILSIPSIILNGIALRDGIYTAEFLFNSKDMEMVSSLVLKINSKTDRLGIEFLGNSNGYLETLKASSIHKDIYVAEIDRILTAETFKKEIVRGSDTWIRIIKNPYGSRILKAVYFPFTKSGNFENIYFEDLIDNEYVYKMNQNYIDSNIITHSRIQILDGRYYKAIIFVPKMFSLEWLDIWKNTTKSLTEWKQILTYFSDLETWIEHSKNRKHWNLLNEI
;
A
#
# COMPACT_ATOMS: atom_id res chain seq x y z
N MET A 1 -24.80 8.35 8.89
CA MET A 1 -24.44 7.16 8.09
C MET A 1 -22.91 7.18 7.94
N PHE A 2 -22.17 6.81 8.98
CA PHE A 2 -20.72 6.86 8.94
C PHE A 2 -20.17 5.45 8.76
N GLY A 3 -20.08 5.06 7.49
CA GLY A 3 -19.21 3.98 7.05
C GLY A 3 -17.79 4.53 7.02
N SER A 4 -16.88 3.90 7.77
CA SER A 4 -15.51 4.30 8.06
C SER A 4 -14.55 4.53 6.88
N PHE A 5 -15.03 4.43 5.63
CA PHE A 5 -14.24 4.69 4.43
C PHE A 5 -14.30 6.14 3.95
N SER A 6 -15.32 6.91 4.35
CA SER A 6 -15.46 8.34 4.00
C SER A 6 -14.25 9.20 4.39
N LEU A 7 -13.41 8.70 5.30
CA LEU A 7 -12.18 9.36 5.73
C LEU A 7 -11.00 9.07 4.84
N LEU A 8 -10.97 7.89 4.24
CA LEU A 8 -9.97 7.58 3.24
C LEU A 8 -10.24 8.41 1.97
N ASP A 9 -11.48 8.87 1.78
CA ASP A 9 -11.82 9.86 0.75
C ASP A 9 -11.23 11.25 1.03
N LYS A 10 -10.59 11.47 2.20
CA LYS A 10 -9.72 12.65 2.41
C LYS A 10 -8.44 12.57 1.58
N LEU A 11 -8.07 11.40 1.06
CA LEU A 11 -7.15 11.29 -0.07
C LEU A 11 -7.95 11.50 -1.36
N ASP A 12 -8.45 12.72 -1.51
CA ASP A 12 -9.40 13.15 -2.54
C ASP A 12 -8.74 13.40 -3.91
N LYS A 13 -7.43 13.20 -4.02
CA LYS A 13 -6.67 13.32 -5.27
C LYS A 13 -5.90 12.06 -5.60
N ARG A 14 -5.72 11.85 -6.90
CA ARG A 14 -4.99 10.73 -7.49
C ARG A 14 -3.97 11.25 -8.50
N LEU A 15 -2.78 10.67 -8.46
CA LEU A 15 -1.70 10.86 -9.41
C LEU A 15 -1.34 9.50 -10.00
N LEU A 16 -1.30 9.41 -11.32
CA LEU A 16 -0.86 8.23 -12.06
C LEU A 16 0.35 8.62 -12.91
N LEU A 17 1.50 8.09 -12.53
CA LEU A 17 2.76 8.30 -13.24
C LEU A 17 3.08 7.08 -14.08
N THR A 18 3.56 7.31 -15.29
CA THR A 18 4.05 6.27 -16.19
C THR A 18 5.55 6.42 -16.38
N PHE A 19 6.24 5.31 -16.55
CA PHE A 19 7.67 5.30 -16.81
C PHE A 19 8.05 4.21 -17.82
N ASN A 20 9.06 4.52 -18.64
CA ASN A 20 9.64 3.60 -19.61
C ASN A 20 11.16 3.65 -19.52
N SER A 21 11.76 2.48 -19.31
CA SER A 21 13.19 2.24 -19.17
C SER A 21 13.84 1.69 -20.43
N GLY A 22 13.05 1.22 -21.41
CA GLY A 22 13.51 0.56 -22.63
C GLY A 22 14.03 -0.85 -22.38
N SER A 23 13.50 -1.56 -21.38
CA SER A 23 13.99 -2.88 -20.98
C SER A 23 13.27 -4.02 -21.68
N ASP A 24 13.93 -5.16 -21.86
CA ASP A 24 13.32 -6.38 -22.43
C ASP A 24 12.07 -6.84 -21.66
N LEU A 25 11.96 -6.51 -20.36
CA LEU A 25 10.76 -6.78 -19.57
C LEU A 25 9.53 -5.99 -20.07
N GLU A 26 9.73 -4.78 -20.57
CA GLU A 26 8.65 -3.97 -21.12
C GLU A 26 8.15 -4.57 -22.43
N GLU A 27 9.07 -4.91 -23.34
CA GLU A 27 8.74 -5.59 -24.60
C GLU A 27 7.94 -6.87 -24.34
N MET A 28 8.39 -7.68 -23.39
CA MET A 28 7.72 -8.90 -22.96
C MET A 28 6.26 -8.68 -22.52
N THR A 29 6.00 -7.69 -21.66
CA THR A 29 4.63 -7.44 -21.20
C THR A 29 3.71 -6.88 -22.29
N ARG A 30 4.29 -6.25 -23.33
CA ARG A 30 3.55 -5.79 -24.50
C ARG A 30 3.02 -6.94 -25.34
N ASP A 31 3.81 -8.00 -25.50
CA ASP A 31 3.46 -9.14 -26.36
C ASP A 31 2.55 -10.15 -25.66
N SER A 32 2.63 -10.23 -24.33
CA SER A 32 1.96 -11.27 -23.53
C SER A 32 0.67 -10.83 -22.82
N ASN A 33 0.32 -9.53 -22.84
CA ASN A 33 -0.81 -8.95 -22.08
C ASN A 33 -0.80 -9.34 -20.57
N VAL A 34 0.39 -9.61 -20.03
CA VAL A 34 0.61 -9.93 -18.62
C VAL A 34 0.77 -8.62 -17.85
N THR A 35 0.04 -8.50 -16.72
CA THR A 35 0.26 -7.44 -15.74
C THR A 35 1.15 -7.97 -14.63
N ILE A 36 2.28 -7.30 -14.41
CA ILE A 36 3.28 -7.69 -13.42
C ILE A 36 3.19 -6.72 -12.24
N GLN A 37 2.97 -7.23 -11.03
CA GLN A 37 2.97 -6.40 -9.84
C GLN A 37 4.40 -6.10 -9.39
N ILE A 38 4.62 -4.91 -8.84
CA ILE A 38 5.96 -4.45 -8.44
C ILE A 38 5.94 -4.00 -6.99
N GLY A 39 6.81 -4.58 -6.18
CA GLY A 39 7.10 -4.12 -4.83
C GLY A 39 8.32 -3.21 -4.83
N VAL A 40 8.22 -2.02 -4.22
CA VAL A 40 9.35 -1.10 -4.14
C VAL A 40 9.81 -0.92 -2.70
N TYR A 41 11.02 -1.40 -2.44
CA TYR A 41 11.71 -1.26 -1.18
C TYR A 41 12.51 0.04 -1.22
N THR A 42 12.08 1.02 -0.43
CA THR A 42 12.79 2.31 -0.30
C THR A 42 13.75 2.27 0.88
N GLY A 43 15.04 2.44 0.62
CA GLY A 43 16.09 2.68 1.62
C GLY A 43 16.65 4.10 1.54
N ASN A 44 17.50 4.48 2.50
CA ASN A 44 18.08 5.83 2.56
C ASN A 44 19.00 6.15 1.37
N GLU A 45 19.69 5.15 0.82
CA GLU A 45 20.69 5.35 -0.25
C GLU A 45 20.39 4.55 -1.52
N ASN A 46 19.57 3.49 -1.43
CA ASN A 46 19.22 2.63 -2.56
C ASN A 46 17.76 2.21 -2.46
N SER A 47 17.02 2.33 -3.57
CA SER A 47 15.70 1.71 -3.74
C SER A 47 15.83 0.48 -4.65
N SER A 48 15.05 -0.55 -4.39
CA SER A 48 14.97 -1.74 -5.24
C SER A 48 13.53 -2.11 -5.51
N GLY A 49 13.28 -2.66 -6.70
CA GLY A 49 12.01 -3.21 -7.10
C GLY A 49 12.08 -4.73 -7.19
N ASP A 50 11.10 -5.45 -6.66
CA ASP A 50 10.87 -6.85 -7.01
C ASP A 50 9.65 -6.91 -7.92
N LEU A 51 9.78 -7.59 -9.06
CA LEU A 51 8.66 -7.88 -9.96
C LEU A 51 8.10 -9.26 -9.63
N PHE A 52 6.77 -9.35 -9.58
CA PHE A 52 6.05 -10.55 -9.18
C PHE A 52 5.16 -11.06 -10.31
N ILE A 53 5.41 -12.30 -10.74
CA ILE A 53 4.63 -12.98 -11.79
C ILE A 53 4.02 -14.25 -11.18
N PRO A 54 2.69 -14.40 -11.15
CA PRO A 54 2.05 -15.65 -10.73
C PRO A 54 2.52 -16.84 -11.56
N ASP A 55 2.74 -18.00 -10.93
CA ASP A 55 3.24 -19.20 -11.63
C ASP A 55 2.13 -20.09 -12.22
N ASP A 56 0.87 -19.71 -12.01
CA ASP A 56 -0.33 -20.33 -12.56
C ASP A 56 -0.74 -19.77 -13.93
N ILE A 57 -0.08 -18.69 -14.37
CA ILE A 57 -0.25 -18.13 -15.72
C ILE A 57 0.64 -18.94 -16.67
N GLU A 58 0.14 -19.27 -17.86
CA GLU A 58 0.97 -19.86 -18.92
C GLU A 58 2.05 -18.85 -19.33
N ILE A 59 3.30 -19.19 -19.02
CA ILE A 59 4.47 -18.34 -19.28
C ILE A 59 5.05 -18.74 -20.63
N PRO A 60 5.02 -17.87 -21.67
CA PRO A 60 5.74 -18.11 -22.92
C PRO A 60 7.22 -18.42 -22.66
N SER A 61 7.83 -19.25 -23.50
CA SER A 61 9.23 -19.67 -23.33
C SER A 61 10.21 -18.48 -23.30
N GLU A 62 9.86 -17.40 -24.00
CA GLU A 62 10.58 -16.13 -24.01
C GLU A 62 10.61 -15.46 -22.62
N ILE A 63 9.49 -15.53 -21.88
CA ILE A 63 9.40 -15.00 -20.52
C ILE A 63 10.26 -15.84 -19.56
N GLU A 64 10.29 -17.16 -19.71
CA GLU A 64 11.17 -18.01 -18.89
C GLU A 64 12.66 -17.66 -19.09
N LEU A 65 13.05 -17.36 -20.32
CA LEU A 65 14.40 -16.91 -20.63
C LEU A 65 14.72 -15.57 -19.97
N LEU A 66 13.76 -14.63 -19.96
CA LEU A 66 13.91 -13.35 -19.27
C LEU A 66 13.99 -13.52 -17.75
N ILE A 67 13.13 -14.33 -17.15
CA ILE A 67 13.20 -14.69 -15.73
C ILE A 67 14.61 -15.20 -15.40
N LYS A 68 15.16 -16.12 -16.20
CA LYS A 68 16.53 -16.62 -16.01
C LYS A 68 17.59 -15.53 -16.18
N LYS A 69 17.46 -14.69 -17.22
CA LYS A 69 18.37 -13.57 -17.51
C LYS A 69 18.48 -12.60 -16.33
N TYR A 70 17.36 -12.31 -15.66
CA TYR A 70 17.29 -11.40 -14.52
C TYR A 70 17.46 -12.09 -13.16
N ASN A 71 17.95 -13.34 -13.13
CA ASN A 71 18.12 -14.14 -11.90
C ASN A 71 16.83 -14.30 -11.08
N GLY A 72 15.71 -14.44 -11.78
CA GLY A 72 14.41 -14.65 -11.18
C GLY A 72 14.35 -15.97 -10.41
N LYS A 73 13.62 -15.97 -9.31
CA LYS A 73 13.49 -17.12 -8.41
C LYS A 73 12.03 -17.48 -8.23
N ARG A 74 11.73 -18.77 -8.23
CA ARG A 74 10.39 -19.26 -7.90
C ARG A 74 10.25 -19.41 -6.38
N LYS A 75 9.16 -18.90 -5.83
CA LYS A 75 8.81 -19.00 -4.41
C LYS A 75 7.30 -19.14 -4.30
N LYS A 76 6.84 -20.25 -3.70
CA LYS A 76 5.45 -20.50 -3.31
C LYS A 76 4.38 -19.92 -4.28
N GLY A 77 4.32 -20.40 -5.52
CA GLY A 77 3.25 -19.99 -6.43
C GLY A 77 3.55 -18.74 -7.29
N PHE A 78 4.74 -18.16 -7.20
CA PHE A 78 5.11 -17.01 -8.02
C PHE A 78 6.62 -16.93 -8.32
N TRP A 79 6.95 -16.21 -9.38
CA TRP A 79 8.30 -15.79 -9.73
C TRP A 79 8.58 -14.40 -9.19
N ILE A 80 9.79 -14.23 -8.64
CA ILE A 80 10.32 -12.96 -8.16
C ILE A 80 11.50 -12.60 -9.06
N ILE A 81 11.43 -11.45 -9.73
CA ILE A 81 12.53 -10.93 -10.54
C ILE A 81 13.07 -9.67 -9.86
N PRO A 82 14.29 -9.70 -9.30
CA PRO A 82 14.88 -8.53 -8.67
C PRO A 82 15.28 -7.49 -9.72
N ARG A 83 14.91 -6.23 -9.50
CA ARG A 83 15.27 -5.07 -10.32
C ARG A 83 15.88 -4.00 -9.44
N LYS A 84 17.08 -3.56 -9.79
CA LYS A 84 17.65 -2.35 -9.17
C LYS A 84 17.01 -1.13 -9.83
N MET A 85 16.53 -0.21 -9.02
CA MET A 85 16.19 1.13 -9.50
C MET A 85 17.49 1.89 -9.73
N ASP A 86 17.55 2.67 -10.81
CA ASP A 86 18.65 3.59 -10.97
C ASP A 86 18.53 4.77 -9.97
N GLN A 87 19.58 5.60 -9.89
CA GLN A 87 19.61 6.72 -8.95
C GLN A 87 18.49 7.74 -9.24
N ASN A 88 18.22 8.03 -10.51
CA ASN A 88 17.21 9.01 -10.90
C ASN A 88 15.80 8.50 -10.56
N GLU A 89 15.50 7.23 -10.86
CA GLU A 89 14.26 6.57 -10.47
C GLU A 89 14.06 6.60 -8.96
N SER A 90 15.12 6.27 -8.21
CA SER A 90 15.09 6.29 -6.74
C SER A 90 14.83 7.69 -6.20
N GLU A 91 15.51 8.72 -6.74
CA GLU A 91 15.31 10.12 -6.36
C GLU A 91 13.89 10.61 -6.67
N ILE A 92 13.34 10.25 -7.84
CA ILE A 92 11.98 10.59 -8.25
C ILE A 92 10.96 9.98 -7.27
N PHE A 93 11.04 8.67 -7.05
CA PHE A 93 10.12 7.97 -6.14
C PHE A 93 10.20 8.52 -4.71
N ASN A 94 11.42 8.71 -4.19
CA ASN A 94 11.61 9.24 -2.84
C ASN A 94 11.13 10.69 -2.71
N SER A 95 11.32 11.52 -3.75
CA SER A 95 10.82 12.90 -3.74
C SER A 95 9.29 12.93 -3.70
N ILE A 96 8.62 12.07 -4.47
CA ILE A 96 7.15 12.00 -4.47
C ILE A 96 6.64 11.52 -3.10
N LEU A 97 7.24 10.45 -2.57
CA LEU A 97 6.89 9.93 -1.24
C LEU A 97 7.20 10.91 -0.10
N SER A 98 8.04 11.93 -0.33
CA SER A 98 8.31 12.97 0.68
C SER A 98 7.15 13.96 0.87
N ILE A 99 6.19 14.01 -0.05
CA ILE A 99 5.00 14.87 0.06
C ILE A 99 4.10 14.34 1.19
N PRO A 100 3.74 15.15 2.19
CA PRO A 100 3.15 14.66 3.44
C PRO A 100 1.93 13.74 3.28
N SER A 101 0.91 14.12 2.50
CA SER A 101 -0.29 13.27 2.30
C SER A 101 -0.14 12.16 1.28
N ILE A 102 0.96 12.10 0.51
CA ILE A 102 1.12 11.09 -0.53
C ILE A 102 1.21 9.70 0.09
N ILE A 103 0.45 8.77 -0.49
CA ILE A 103 0.52 7.34 -0.24
C ILE A 103 0.68 6.63 -1.58
N LEU A 104 1.60 5.68 -1.64
CA LEU A 104 1.73 4.79 -2.79
C LEU A 104 0.63 3.74 -2.71
N ASN A 105 -0.26 3.75 -3.69
CA ASN A 105 -1.37 2.80 -3.78
C ASN A 105 -0.95 1.53 -4.52
N GLY A 106 -0.11 1.66 -5.54
CA GLY A 106 0.58 0.51 -6.08
C GLY A 106 1.43 0.79 -7.31
N ILE A 107 2.16 -0.23 -7.75
CA ILE A 107 3.01 -0.18 -8.94
C ILE A 107 2.81 -1.46 -9.75
N ALA A 108 2.65 -1.32 -11.06
CA ALA A 108 2.60 -2.44 -12.00
C ALA A 108 3.39 -2.14 -13.27
N LEU A 109 3.72 -3.19 -14.01
CA LEU A 109 4.15 -3.14 -15.40
C LEU A 109 3.08 -3.83 -16.26
N ARG A 110 2.56 -3.12 -17.24
CA ARG A 110 1.53 -3.63 -18.15
C ARG A 110 1.72 -3.01 -19.53
N ASP A 111 1.57 -3.81 -20.58
CA ASP A 111 1.64 -3.35 -21.98
C ASP A 111 2.96 -2.61 -22.30
N GLY A 112 4.04 -2.98 -21.61
CA GLY A 112 5.35 -2.34 -21.71
C GLY A 112 5.47 -0.97 -21.07
N ILE A 113 4.54 -0.60 -20.20
CA ILE A 113 4.53 0.66 -19.46
C ILE A 113 4.48 0.36 -17.98
N TYR A 114 5.45 0.87 -17.25
CA TYR A 114 5.36 0.88 -15.81
C TYR A 114 4.43 2.00 -15.35
N THR A 115 3.59 1.70 -14.37
CA THR A 115 2.60 2.63 -13.83
C THR A 115 2.69 2.63 -12.31
N ALA A 116 2.86 3.82 -11.72
CA ALA A 116 2.81 4.03 -10.28
C ALA A 116 1.62 4.92 -9.92
N GLU A 117 0.78 4.44 -9.01
CA GLU A 117 -0.41 5.14 -8.56
C GLU A 117 -0.23 5.67 -7.14
N PHE A 118 -0.52 6.96 -6.97
CA PHE A 118 -0.45 7.65 -5.69
C PHE A 118 -1.80 8.29 -5.36
N LEU A 119 -2.14 8.27 -4.08
CA LEU A 119 -3.29 8.97 -3.52
C LEU A 119 -2.80 10.04 -2.54
N PHE A 120 -3.45 11.19 -2.52
CA PHE A 120 -3.05 12.32 -1.68
C PHE A 120 -4.20 13.27 -1.38
N ASN A 121 -3.99 14.18 -0.42
CA ASN A 121 -4.96 15.20 -0.07
C ASN A 121 -4.78 16.46 -0.93
N SER A 122 -5.87 17.07 -1.35
CA SER A 122 -5.90 18.27 -2.18
C SER A 122 -5.12 19.46 -1.63
N LYS A 123 -4.88 19.53 -0.31
CA LYS A 123 -3.99 20.54 0.30
C LYS A 123 -2.56 20.48 -0.21
N ASP A 124 -2.07 19.31 -0.62
CA ASP A 124 -0.71 19.15 -1.16
C ASP A 124 -0.65 19.27 -2.69
N MET A 125 -1.75 19.63 -3.37
CA MET A 125 -1.82 19.68 -4.84
C MET A 125 -0.74 20.59 -5.46
N GLU A 126 -0.46 21.74 -4.86
CA GLU A 126 0.59 22.64 -5.34
C GLU A 126 1.97 21.97 -5.26
N MET A 127 2.29 21.34 -4.12
CA MET A 127 3.54 20.61 -3.92
C MET A 127 3.70 19.46 -4.91
N VAL A 128 2.64 18.68 -5.13
CA VAL A 128 2.61 17.59 -6.12
C VAL A 128 2.85 18.13 -7.52
N SER A 129 2.11 19.16 -7.92
CA SER A 129 2.20 19.74 -9.26
C SER A 129 3.60 20.32 -9.54
N SER A 130 4.15 21.09 -8.59
CA SER A 130 5.50 21.65 -8.71
C SER A 130 6.56 20.56 -8.80
N LEU A 131 6.45 19.50 -7.99
CA LEU A 131 7.41 18.41 -8.00
C LEU A 131 7.36 17.64 -9.32
N VAL A 132 6.15 17.30 -9.79
CA VAL A 132 5.97 16.55 -11.04
C VAL A 132 6.49 17.34 -12.24
N LEU A 133 6.22 18.65 -12.33
CA LEU A 133 6.77 19.51 -13.37
C LEU A 133 8.31 19.53 -13.35
N LYS A 134 8.91 19.62 -12.16
CA LYS A 134 10.36 19.58 -11.96
C LYS A 134 10.97 18.23 -12.36
N ILE A 135 10.26 17.13 -12.13
CA ILE A 135 10.70 15.79 -12.54
C ILE A 135 10.61 15.65 -14.06
N ASN A 136 9.49 16.05 -14.65
CA ASN A 136 9.25 15.99 -16.09
C ASN A 136 10.28 16.82 -16.88
N SER A 137 10.76 17.95 -16.33
CA SER A 137 11.83 18.73 -16.97
C SER A 137 13.22 18.06 -16.94
N LYS A 138 13.40 16.99 -16.17
CA LYS A 138 14.69 16.30 -16.00
C LYS A 138 14.79 15.00 -16.83
N THR A 139 13.67 14.42 -17.25
CA THR A 139 13.66 13.15 -17.95
C THR A 139 12.42 13.04 -18.84
N ASP A 140 12.64 12.64 -20.10
CA ASP A 140 11.56 12.36 -21.06
C ASP A 140 10.92 10.98 -20.84
N ARG A 141 11.44 10.20 -19.88
CA ARG A 141 10.98 8.83 -19.59
C ARG A 141 9.79 8.76 -18.64
N LEU A 142 9.41 9.89 -18.05
CA LEU A 142 8.32 9.96 -17.09
C LEU A 142 7.12 10.66 -17.74
N GLY A 143 5.97 10.01 -17.71
CA GLY A 143 4.70 10.57 -18.14
C GLY A 143 3.74 10.78 -16.97
N ILE A 144 2.81 11.72 -17.14
CA ILE A 144 1.65 11.88 -16.24
C ILE A 144 0.44 11.40 -17.02
N GLU A 145 -0.10 10.26 -16.64
CA GLU A 145 -1.32 9.73 -17.25
C GLU A 145 -2.57 10.37 -16.63
N PHE A 146 -2.53 10.66 -15.32
CA PHE A 146 -3.65 11.26 -14.62
C PHE A 146 -3.17 12.11 -13.43
N LEU A 147 -3.75 13.29 -13.26
CA LEU A 147 -3.64 14.10 -12.04
C LEU A 147 -4.98 14.80 -11.80
N GLY A 148 -5.72 14.38 -10.79
CA GLY A 148 -7.09 14.87 -10.60
C GLY A 148 -7.75 14.35 -9.34
N ASN A 149 -9.09 14.43 -9.31
CA ASN A 149 -9.88 13.89 -8.20
C ASN A 149 -9.75 12.37 -8.14
N SER A 150 -9.64 11.82 -6.94
CA SER A 150 -9.95 10.41 -6.70
C SER A 150 -11.47 10.26 -6.61
N ASN A 151 -12.00 9.11 -7.04
CA ASN A 151 -13.43 8.80 -6.87
C ASN A 151 -13.72 8.24 -5.46
N GLY A 152 -12.87 8.56 -4.49
CA GLY A 152 -12.81 7.89 -3.20
C GLY A 152 -11.83 6.72 -3.18
N TYR A 153 -11.46 6.31 -1.98
CA TYR A 153 -10.38 5.34 -1.77
C TYR A 153 -10.73 3.95 -2.30
N LEU A 154 -11.92 3.46 -1.98
CA LEU A 154 -12.39 2.15 -2.42
C LEU A 154 -12.62 2.08 -3.92
N GLU A 155 -13.16 3.14 -4.53
CA GLU A 155 -13.36 3.19 -5.96
C GLU A 155 -12.02 3.27 -6.70
N THR A 156 -11.01 3.93 -6.12
CA THR A 156 -9.65 3.87 -6.67
C THR A 156 -9.11 2.44 -6.63
N LEU A 157 -9.26 1.73 -5.50
CA LEU A 157 -8.83 0.34 -5.40
C LEU A 157 -9.51 -0.58 -6.44
N LYS A 158 -10.80 -0.37 -6.73
CA LYS A 158 -11.53 -1.13 -7.76
C LYS A 158 -11.12 -0.78 -9.18
N ALA A 159 -11.01 0.52 -9.47
CA ALA A 159 -10.81 1.03 -10.82
C ALA A 159 -9.35 0.92 -11.27
N SER A 160 -8.41 0.80 -10.33
CA SER A 160 -6.99 0.72 -10.65
C SER A 160 -6.68 -0.60 -11.34
N SER A 161 -6.11 -0.50 -12.55
CA SER A 161 -5.63 -1.66 -13.30
C SER A 161 -4.47 -2.39 -12.61
N ILE A 162 -3.88 -1.78 -11.57
CA ILE A 162 -2.81 -2.35 -10.74
C ILE A 162 -3.38 -3.39 -9.76
N HIS A 163 -4.68 -3.30 -9.44
CA HIS A 163 -5.33 -3.93 -8.30
C HIS A 163 -6.22 -5.12 -8.67
N LYS A 164 -5.80 -5.92 -9.66
CA LYS A 164 -6.51 -7.16 -9.98
C LYS A 164 -6.38 -8.17 -8.85
N ASP A 165 -7.48 -8.83 -8.53
CA ASP A 165 -7.57 -9.92 -7.56
C ASP A 165 -6.99 -9.56 -6.19
N ILE A 166 -7.71 -8.74 -5.42
CA ILE A 166 -7.31 -8.35 -4.05
C ILE A 166 -8.14 -9.10 -3.01
N TYR A 167 -7.45 -9.63 -2.01
CA TYR A 167 -8.03 -10.05 -0.74
C TYR A 167 -7.92 -8.93 0.29
N VAL A 168 -8.93 -8.81 1.14
CA VAL A 168 -8.95 -7.89 2.27
C VAL A 168 -8.91 -8.69 3.56
N ALA A 169 -7.92 -8.39 4.39
CA ALA A 169 -7.81 -8.93 5.73
C ALA A 169 -8.16 -7.87 6.77
N GLU A 170 -9.04 -8.22 7.71
CA GLU A 170 -9.33 -7.40 8.89
C GLU A 170 -8.81 -8.06 10.15
N ILE A 171 -8.02 -7.33 10.92
CA ILE A 171 -7.44 -7.79 12.18
C ILE A 171 -7.85 -6.84 13.29
N ASP A 172 -8.57 -7.37 14.27
CA ASP A 172 -9.04 -6.63 15.43
C ASP A 172 -8.18 -6.97 16.66
N ARG A 173 -8.04 -6.00 17.55
CA ARG A 173 -7.41 -6.18 18.87
C ARG A 173 -7.90 -5.15 19.89
N ILE A 174 -7.74 -5.52 21.16
CA ILE A 174 -7.85 -4.60 22.29
C ILE A 174 -6.44 -4.38 22.85
N LEU A 175 -5.97 -3.15 22.83
CA LEU A 175 -4.65 -2.78 23.34
C LEU A 175 -4.62 -2.81 24.87
N THR A 176 -3.46 -3.17 25.42
CA THR A 176 -3.19 -2.99 26.86
C THR A 176 -3.02 -1.51 27.16
N ALA A 177 -3.10 -1.11 28.43
CA ALA A 177 -2.89 0.29 28.80
C ALA A 177 -1.47 0.78 28.40
N GLU A 178 -0.47 -0.10 28.40
CA GLU A 178 0.89 0.24 28.02
C GLU A 178 1.04 0.42 26.50
N THR A 179 0.51 -0.52 25.69
CA THR A 179 0.60 -0.40 24.23
C THR A 179 -0.28 0.73 23.70
N PHE A 180 -1.45 0.95 24.30
CA PHE A 180 -2.32 2.08 23.96
C PHE A 180 -1.62 3.44 24.16
N LYS A 181 -0.88 3.64 25.27
CA LYS A 181 -0.14 4.90 25.49
C LYS A 181 0.86 5.21 24.38
N LYS A 182 1.47 4.18 23.77
CA LYS A 182 2.40 4.33 22.64
C LYS A 182 1.68 4.66 21.33
N GLU A 183 0.42 4.28 21.20
CA GLU A 183 -0.41 4.60 20.03
C GLU A 183 -1.07 5.99 20.11
N ILE A 184 -0.99 6.70 21.24
CA ILE A 184 -1.49 8.09 21.32
C ILE A 184 -0.54 8.98 20.53
N VAL A 185 -1.06 9.64 19.49
CA VAL A 185 -0.27 10.51 18.62
C VAL A 185 -0.82 11.94 18.67
N ARG A 186 0.07 12.90 18.96
CA ARG A 186 -0.27 14.33 19.13
C ARG A 186 -1.44 14.57 20.09
N GLY A 187 -1.53 13.76 21.15
CA GLY A 187 -2.59 13.86 22.15
C GLY A 187 -3.93 13.27 21.73
N SER A 188 -4.04 12.69 20.53
CA SER A 188 -5.24 11.98 20.08
C SER A 188 -5.18 10.49 20.42
N ASP A 189 -6.25 9.99 21.04
CA ASP A 189 -6.50 8.57 21.29
C ASP A 189 -7.34 7.90 20.21
N THR A 190 -7.73 8.66 19.19
CA THR A 190 -8.58 8.21 18.10
C THR A 190 -8.02 8.72 16.78
N TRP A 191 -7.72 7.83 15.85
CA TRP A 191 -7.13 8.18 14.56
C TRP A 191 -7.30 7.08 13.52
N ILE A 192 -7.18 7.47 12.25
CA ILE A 192 -6.90 6.55 11.15
C ILE A 192 -5.49 6.86 10.64
N ARG A 193 -4.68 5.85 10.37
CA ARG A 193 -3.40 6.01 9.70
C ARG A 193 -3.26 5.06 8.53
N ILE A 194 -2.57 5.51 7.48
CA ILE A 194 -2.31 4.74 6.27
C ILE A 194 -0.80 4.73 6.04
N ILE A 195 -0.22 3.55 5.87
CA ILE A 195 1.22 3.40 5.67
C ILE A 195 1.59 3.87 4.26
N LYS A 196 2.53 4.81 4.15
CA LYS A 196 2.89 5.48 2.88
C LYS A 196 3.49 4.55 1.84
N ASN A 197 4.36 3.64 2.29
CA ASN A 197 4.94 2.59 1.46
C ASN A 197 4.48 1.22 2.00
N PRO A 198 3.52 0.57 1.33
CA PRO A 198 3.01 -0.72 1.77
C PRO A 198 3.99 -1.88 1.48
N TYR A 199 5.06 -1.64 0.72
CA TYR A 199 5.99 -2.65 0.20
C TYR A 199 7.19 -2.96 1.09
N GLY A 200 7.06 -2.84 2.42
CA GLY A 200 8.14 -3.17 3.34
C GLY A 200 9.29 -2.17 3.31
N SER A 201 9.16 -1.03 3.99
CA SER A 201 10.30 -0.11 4.19
C SER A 201 10.97 -0.38 5.54
N ARG A 202 12.30 -0.15 5.62
CA ARG A 202 13.01 -0.14 6.92
C ARG A 202 12.50 0.98 7.83
N ILE A 203 12.08 2.09 7.24
CA ILE A 203 11.51 3.23 7.96
C ILE A 203 10.02 3.28 7.66
N LEU A 204 9.20 3.02 8.67
CA LEU A 204 7.76 3.05 8.52
C LEU A 204 7.22 4.45 8.76
N LYS A 205 6.70 5.06 7.69
CA LYS A 205 5.99 6.33 7.71
C LYS A 205 4.52 6.13 7.39
N ALA A 206 3.66 6.91 8.04
CA ALA A 206 2.22 6.91 7.80
C ALA A 206 1.66 8.33 7.74
N VAL A 207 0.54 8.46 7.05
CA VAL A 207 -0.32 9.65 7.10
C VAL A 207 -1.39 9.40 8.13
N TYR A 208 -1.49 10.26 9.13
CA TYR A 208 -2.45 10.21 10.23
C TYR A 208 -3.58 11.20 10.02
N PHE A 209 -4.79 10.77 10.34
CA PHE A 209 -6.02 11.53 10.39
C PHE A 209 -6.58 11.44 11.81
N PRO A 210 -6.23 12.38 12.71
CA PRO A 210 -6.72 12.40 14.09
C PRO A 210 -8.18 12.87 14.18
N PHE A 211 -8.86 12.43 15.23
CA PHE A 211 -10.21 12.87 15.57
C PHE A 211 -10.15 13.85 16.74
N THR A 212 -11.05 14.84 16.76
CA THR A 212 -11.26 15.64 17.97
C THR A 212 -12.22 14.94 18.92
N LYS A 213 -12.18 15.33 20.20
CA LYS A 213 -13.17 14.91 21.21
C LYS A 213 -14.64 15.20 20.83
N SER A 214 -14.87 16.07 19.84
CA SER A 214 -16.21 16.38 19.31
C SER A 214 -16.67 15.43 18.19
N GLY A 215 -15.91 14.36 17.91
CA GLY A 215 -16.16 13.45 16.77
C GLY A 215 -15.87 14.09 15.41
N ASN A 216 -15.59 15.39 15.36
CA ASN A 216 -15.26 16.09 14.12
C ASN A 216 -13.78 15.93 13.78
N PHE A 217 -13.51 15.74 12.49
CA PHE A 217 -12.18 15.83 11.92
C PHE A 217 -11.77 17.28 11.88
N GLU A 218 -10.62 17.60 12.48
CA GLU A 218 -9.87 18.72 11.92
C GLU A 218 -9.50 18.30 10.50
N ASN A 219 -9.64 19.16 9.50
CA ASN A 219 -9.17 18.87 8.12
C ASN A 219 -7.63 18.76 8.06
N ILE A 220 -6.99 18.29 9.13
CA ILE A 220 -5.57 18.30 9.39
C ILE A 220 -5.15 16.84 9.38
N TYR A 221 -4.39 16.46 8.36
CA TYR A 221 -3.56 15.26 8.42
C TYR A 221 -2.14 15.65 8.78
N PHE A 222 -1.34 14.67 9.17
CA PHE A 222 0.10 14.85 9.32
C PHE A 222 0.84 13.55 8.98
N GLU A 223 2.08 13.68 8.51
CA GLU A 223 2.99 12.56 8.38
C GLU A 223 3.73 12.34 9.71
N ASP A 224 3.89 11.08 10.10
CA ASP A 224 4.78 10.70 11.21
C ASP A 224 5.38 9.30 11.01
N LEU A 225 6.39 9.00 11.81
CA LEU A 225 6.93 7.65 11.94
C LEU A 225 5.95 6.75 12.71
N ILE A 226 5.98 5.46 12.41
CA ILE A 226 5.27 4.45 13.19
C ILE A 226 6.24 3.92 14.25
N ASP A 227 5.89 4.05 15.53
CA ASP A 227 6.60 3.42 16.64
C ASP A 227 5.73 2.32 17.28
N ASN A 228 5.59 1.21 16.56
CA ASN A 228 4.79 0.07 16.99
C ASN A 228 5.51 -1.24 16.66
N GLU A 229 5.90 -1.97 17.70
CA GLU A 229 6.62 -3.24 17.59
C GLU A 229 5.90 -4.28 16.72
N TYR A 230 4.58 -4.40 16.87
CA TYR A 230 3.78 -5.29 16.05
C TYR A 230 3.83 -4.91 14.56
N VAL A 231 3.67 -3.63 14.24
CA VAL A 231 3.72 -3.16 12.86
C VAL A 231 5.11 -3.37 12.27
N TYR A 232 6.17 -3.12 13.04
CA TYR A 232 7.55 -3.43 12.63
C TYR A 232 7.76 -4.92 12.38
N LYS A 233 7.28 -5.80 13.29
CA LYS A 233 7.45 -7.25 13.13
C LYS A 233 6.70 -7.79 11.91
N MET A 234 5.45 -7.37 11.71
CA MET A 234 4.69 -7.68 10.49
C MET A 234 5.43 -7.21 9.25
N ASN A 235 5.95 -5.98 9.27
CA ASN A 235 6.68 -5.40 8.17
C ASN A 235 7.98 -6.14 7.84
N GLN A 236 8.75 -6.53 8.86
CA GLN A 236 9.94 -7.34 8.68
C GLN A 236 9.60 -8.70 8.06
N ASN A 237 8.52 -9.35 8.53
CA ASN A 237 8.07 -10.61 7.95
C ASN A 237 7.64 -10.45 6.48
N TYR A 238 7.05 -9.31 6.08
CA TYR A 238 6.76 -9.03 4.66
C TYR A 238 8.04 -8.92 3.84
N ILE A 239 9.05 -8.19 4.33
CA ILE A 239 10.35 -8.05 3.68
C ILE A 239 11.03 -9.43 3.54
N ASP A 240 11.12 -10.19 4.62
CA ASP A 240 11.77 -11.51 4.63
C ASP A 240 11.05 -12.53 3.73
N SER A 241 9.73 -12.37 3.59
CA SER A 241 8.92 -13.25 2.76
C SER A 241 8.81 -12.79 1.30
N ASN A 242 9.34 -11.61 0.93
CA ASN A 242 9.14 -10.96 -0.37
C ASN A 242 7.64 -10.87 -0.73
N ILE A 243 6.82 -10.44 0.23
CA ILE A 243 5.39 -10.24 -0.01
C ILE A 243 5.10 -8.76 -0.07
N ILE A 244 4.22 -8.42 -1.00
CA ILE A 244 3.72 -7.08 -1.14
C ILE A 244 2.27 -6.96 -0.67
N THR A 245 1.91 -5.76 -0.22
CA THR A 245 0.52 -5.36 0.04
C THR A 245 0.23 -4.11 -0.78
N HIS A 246 -1.00 -3.92 -1.22
CA HIS A 246 -1.40 -2.70 -1.91
C HIS A 246 -1.67 -1.56 -0.93
N SER A 247 -2.19 -1.88 0.26
CA SER A 247 -2.43 -0.89 1.29
C SER A 247 -2.54 -1.51 2.67
N ARG A 248 -2.17 -0.71 3.66
CA ARG A 248 -2.25 -1.04 5.08
C ARG A 248 -2.83 0.14 5.82
N ILE A 249 -4.07 -0.02 6.26
CA ILE A 249 -4.85 0.98 7.00
C ILE A 249 -4.97 0.51 8.44
N GLN A 250 -4.80 1.43 9.38
CA GLN A 250 -4.87 1.14 10.80
C GLN A 250 -5.77 2.18 11.45
N ILE A 251 -6.61 1.74 12.37
CA ILE A 251 -7.63 2.55 13.03
C ILE A 251 -7.47 2.34 14.53
N LEU A 252 -7.39 3.43 15.28
CA LEU A 252 -7.43 3.45 16.73
C LEU A 252 -8.69 4.20 17.18
N ASP A 253 -9.41 3.63 18.12
CA ASP A 253 -10.55 4.23 18.82
C ASP A 253 -10.46 3.83 20.30
N GLY A 254 -9.91 4.74 21.11
CA GLY A 254 -9.46 4.41 22.46
C GLY A 254 -8.53 3.20 22.43
N ARG A 255 -8.85 2.14 23.17
CA ARG A 255 -8.03 0.91 23.18
C ARG A 255 -8.38 -0.07 22.06
N TYR A 256 -9.44 0.16 21.30
CA TYR A 256 -9.76 -0.70 20.18
C TYR A 256 -8.85 -0.33 19.00
N TYR A 257 -8.20 -1.34 18.44
CA TYR A 257 -7.32 -1.17 17.30
C TYR A 257 -7.72 -2.15 16.21
N LYS A 258 -7.80 -1.65 14.98
CA LYS A 258 -8.13 -2.43 13.79
C LYS A 258 -7.09 -2.19 12.71
N ALA A 259 -6.67 -3.25 12.04
CA ALA A 259 -5.89 -3.18 10.82
C ALA A 259 -6.69 -3.73 9.64
N ILE A 260 -6.65 -3.04 8.51
CA ILE A 260 -7.26 -3.46 7.24
C ILE A 260 -6.12 -3.52 6.23
N ILE A 261 -5.90 -4.70 5.66
CA ILE A 261 -4.76 -4.96 4.76
C ILE A 261 -5.29 -5.47 3.42
N PHE A 262 -4.87 -4.80 2.35
CA PHE A 262 -5.20 -5.17 0.98
C PHE A 262 -4.04 -5.98 0.41
N VAL A 263 -4.28 -7.27 0.22
CA VAL A 263 -3.29 -8.29 -0.14
C VAL A 263 -3.59 -8.76 -1.57
N PRO A 264 -2.64 -8.70 -2.50
CA PRO A 264 -2.82 -9.36 -3.79
C PRO A 264 -3.09 -10.85 -3.60
N LYS A 265 -4.07 -11.41 -4.32
CA LYS A 265 -4.53 -12.81 -4.19
C LYS A 265 -3.39 -13.81 -4.29
N MET A 266 -2.41 -13.55 -5.15
CA MET A 266 -1.22 -14.39 -5.34
C MET A 266 -0.36 -14.54 -4.07
N PHE A 267 -0.49 -13.65 -3.06
CA PHE A 267 0.23 -13.74 -1.79
C PHE A 267 -0.67 -14.14 -0.60
N SER A 268 -1.92 -14.53 -0.87
CA SER A 268 -2.92 -14.73 0.19
C SER A 268 -2.51 -15.80 1.22
N LEU A 269 -1.92 -16.92 0.76
CA LEU A 269 -1.48 -18.01 1.63
C LEU A 269 -0.23 -17.62 2.44
N GLU A 270 0.73 -16.98 1.80
CA GLU A 270 1.96 -16.51 2.43
C GLU A 270 1.67 -15.42 3.46
N TRP A 271 0.72 -14.55 3.16
CA TRP A 271 0.27 -13.52 4.10
C TRP A 271 -0.39 -14.16 5.33
N LEU A 272 -1.20 -15.21 5.16
CA LEU A 272 -1.79 -15.95 6.29
C LEU A 272 -0.71 -16.62 7.15
N ASP A 273 0.35 -17.14 6.54
CA ASP A 273 1.50 -17.67 7.27
C ASP A 273 2.20 -16.57 8.10
N ILE A 274 2.42 -15.38 7.52
CA ILE A 274 2.98 -14.23 8.23
C ILE A 274 2.11 -13.83 9.42
N TRP A 275 0.81 -13.71 9.22
CA TRP A 275 -0.12 -13.34 10.29
C TRP A 275 -0.07 -14.37 11.43
N LYS A 276 -0.14 -15.67 11.11
CA LYS A 276 -0.05 -16.76 12.10
C LYS A 276 1.27 -16.71 12.86
N ASN A 277 2.39 -16.55 12.15
CA ASN A 277 3.72 -16.53 12.76
C ASN A 277 3.92 -15.30 13.66
N THR A 278 3.45 -14.13 13.22
CA THR A 278 3.53 -12.91 14.00
C THR A 278 2.70 -13.02 15.27
N THR A 279 1.49 -13.57 15.17
CA THR A 279 0.60 -13.82 16.33
C THR A 279 1.22 -14.77 17.33
N LYS A 280 1.96 -15.79 16.88
CA LYS A 280 2.71 -16.70 17.76
C LYS A 280 3.90 -16.03 18.43
N SER A 281 4.60 -15.13 17.73
CA SER A 281 5.80 -14.48 18.27
C SER A 281 5.51 -13.33 19.23
N LEU A 282 4.36 -12.68 19.10
CA LEU A 282 3.96 -11.50 19.87
C LEU A 282 2.74 -11.82 20.71
N THR A 283 2.92 -12.68 21.71
CA THR A 283 1.83 -13.28 22.50
C THR A 283 1.04 -12.26 23.35
N GLU A 284 1.67 -11.14 23.69
CA GLU A 284 1.09 -9.97 24.34
C GLU A 284 0.14 -9.21 23.42
N TRP A 285 0.26 -9.39 22.10
CA TRP A 285 -0.64 -8.84 21.10
C TRP A 285 -1.70 -9.87 20.71
N LYS A 286 -2.75 -10.01 21.54
CA LYS A 286 -3.92 -10.83 21.21
C LYS A 286 -4.62 -10.29 19.96
N GLN A 287 -4.52 -11.04 18.87
CA GLN A 287 -5.05 -10.66 17.56
C GLN A 287 -6.16 -11.61 17.13
N ILE A 288 -7.18 -11.05 16.49
CA ILE A 288 -8.28 -11.83 15.90
C ILE A 288 -8.37 -11.44 14.44
N LEU A 289 -8.14 -12.40 13.54
CA LEU A 289 -8.49 -12.26 12.13
C LEU A 289 -10.02 -12.37 12.05
N THR A 290 -10.68 -11.23 11.90
CA THR A 290 -12.15 -11.15 11.89
C THR A 290 -12.71 -11.35 10.50
N TYR A 291 -11.90 -11.12 9.47
CA TYR A 291 -12.32 -11.24 8.09
C TYR A 291 -11.16 -11.48 7.13
N PHE A 292 -11.37 -12.34 6.12
CA PHE A 292 -10.43 -12.58 5.02
C PHE A 292 -11.19 -13.09 3.79
N SER A 293 -11.41 -12.22 2.80
CA SER A 293 -12.09 -12.57 1.54
C SER A 293 -11.58 -11.71 0.39
N ASP A 294 -12.08 -11.95 -0.83
CA ASP A 294 -11.92 -11.01 -1.94
C ASP A 294 -12.55 -9.63 -1.64
N LEU A 295 -12.10 -8.62 -2.37
CA LEU A 295 -12.53 -7.22 -2.22
C LEU A 295 -14.04 -7.02 -2.41
N GLU A 296 -14.66 -7.69 -3.36
CA GLU A 296 -16.09 -7.50 -3.66
C GLU A 296 -16.95 -8.01 -2.49
N THR A 297 -16.69 -9.24 -2.05
CA THR A 297 -17.35 -9.86 -0.90
C THR A 297 -17.14 -9.03 0.36
N TRP A 298 -15.92 -8.51 0.58
CA TRP A 298 -15.63 -7.64 1.71
C TRP A 298 -16.42 -6.32 1.66
N ILE A 299 -16.54 -5.70 0.47
CA ILE A 299 -17.31 -4.47 0.30
C ILE A 299 -18.79 -4.71 0.61
N GLU A 300 -19.38 -5.78 0.09
CA GLU A 300 -20.77 -6.15 0.39
C GLU A 300 -20.97 -6.37 1.89
N HIS A 301 -20.05 -7.09 2.53
CA HIS A 301 -20.07 -7.32 3.95
C HIS A 301 -19.95 -6.01 4.76
N SER A 302 -19.08 -5.10 4.33
CA SER A 302 -18.83 -3.81 5.01
C SER A 302 -20.05 -2.90 5.01
N LYS A 303 -20.86 -2.91 3.92
CA LYS A 303 -22.13 -2.15 3.82
C LYS A 303 -23.17 -2.60 4.85
N ASN A 304 -23.12 -3.87 5.25
CA ASN A 304 -24.09 -4.47 6.16
C ASN A 304 -23.70 -4.38 7.65
N ARG A 305 -22.47 -3.95 7.98
CA ARG A 305 -22.03 -3.82 9.38
C ARG A 305 -22.58 -2.54 10.03
N LYS A 306 -23.54 -2.72 10.93
CA LYS A 306 -24.02 -1.66 11.85
C LYS A 306 -22.94 -1.17 12.83
N HIS A 307 -21.87 -1.93 13.05
CA HIS A 307 -20.85 -1.62 14.07
C HIS A 307 -20.01 -0.37 13.76
N TRP A 308 -20.06 0.15 12.53
CA TRP A 308 -19.49 1.47 12.21
C TRP A 308 -20.35 2.64 12.73
N ASN A 309 -21.57 2.37 13.22
CA ASN A 309 -22.43 3.40 13.82
C ASN A 309 -22.07 3.75 15.27
N LEU A 310 -21.16 3.02 15.94
CA LEU A 310 -20.73 3.36 17.30
C LEU A 310 -20.00 4.72 17.38
N LEU A 311 -19.44 5.20 16.27
CA LEU A 311 -18.88 6.55 16.16
C LEU A 311 -19.93 7.65 15.90
N ASN A 312 -21.22 7.29 15.86
CA ASN A 312 -22.33 8.23 15.60
C ASN A 312 -23.22 8.48 16.82
N GLU A 313 -22.98 7.77 17.92
CA GLU A 313 -23.78 7.85 19.15
C GLU A 313 -22.99 8.43 20.34
N ILE A 314 -21.82 9.03 20.07
CA ILE A 314 -21.04 9.87 20.99
C ILE A 314 -20.95 11.27 20.38
#